data_AF-A0A927TZ81-F1
#
_entry.id   AF-A0A927TZ81-F1
#
_cell.length_a   1.000
_cell.length_b   1.000
_cell.length_c   1.000
_cell.angle_alpha   90.00
_cell.angle_beta   90.00
_cell.angle_gamma   90.00
#
_symmetry.space_group_name_H-M   'P 1'
#
loop_
_entity.id
_entity.type
_entity.pdbx_description
1 polymer ?
#
loop_
_entity_poly.entity_id
_entity_poly.type
_entity_poly.pdbx_seq_one_letter_code
_entity_poly.pdbx_strand_id
1 'polypeptide(L)'
;MKNRRIGIATKVFLVVVVLIVLSDAVLGVSIYRNMNKEMLGQLKKQATSLAECAAQSVDGEAFEALRTKGAESEEFSKIYNELAVFLEHGGLEYVYSLRLRDDGTPEYVADPDPEDAAAMGDDFDEEPAMREAVEGKTVAGSEITTDKWGSHLDMLPSR
;
A
#
# COMPACT_ATOMS: atom_id res chain seq x y z
N MET A 1 12.82 -53.59 -33.09
CA MET A 1 12.12 -52.31 -32.84
C MET A 1 12.15 -51.49 -34.13
N LYS A 2 11.00 -51.15 -34.69
CA LYS A 2 10.89 -50.52 -36.02
C LYS A 2 11.24 -49.04 -35.92
N ASN A 3 12.43 -48.65 -36.38
CA ASN A 3 12.82 -47.24 -36.51
C ASN A 3 11.94 -46.55 -37.55
N ARG A 4 10.79 -45.99 -37.12
CA ARG A 4 9.97 -45.11 -37.97
C ARG A 4 10.78 -43.83 -38.22
N ARG A 5 11.40 -43.73 -39.38
CA ARG A 5 12.03 -42.48 -39.84
C ARG A 5 10.92 -41.43 -40.00
N ILE A 6 10.95 -40.40 -39.17
CA ILE A 6 10.00 -39.29 -39.19
C ILE A 6 10.18 -38.55 -40.53
N GLY A 7 9.08 -38.35 -41.27
CA GLY A 7 9.08 -37.63 -42.54
C GLY A 7 9.51 -36.17 -42.38
N ILE A 8 10.11 -35.59 -43.42
CA ILE A 8 10.63 -34.21 -43.40
C ILE A 8 9.53 -33.21 -43.00
N ALA A 9 8.31 -33.37 -43.54
CA ALA A 9 7.17 -32.52 -43.20
C ALA A 9 6.84 -32.54 -41.70
N THR A 10 6.88 -33.72 -41.05
CA THR A 10 6.63 -33.86 -39.61
C THR A 10 7.73 -33.19 -38.78
N LYS A 11 8.99 -33.23 -39.23
CA LYS A 11 10.07 -32.50 -38.56
C LYS A 11 9.88 -30.98 -38.64
N VAL A 12 9.55 -30.47 -39.83
CA VAL A 12 9.25 -29.04 -40.02
C VAL A 12 8.08 -28.61 -39.16
N PHE A 13 7.00 -29.40 -39.14
CA PHE A 13 5.84 -29.14 -38.28
C PHE A 13 6.22 -29.07 -36.80
N LEU A 14 7.01 -30.04 -36.30
CA LEU A 14 7.48 -30.03 -34.90
C LEU A 14 8.32 -28.80 -34.59
N VAL A 15 9.21 -28.38 -35.49
CA VAL A 15 10.01 -27.16 -35.30
C VAL A 15 9.13 -25.92 -35.21
N VAL A 16 8.14 -25.79 -36.10
CA VAL A 16 7.19 -24.66 -36.07
C VAL A 16 6.40 -24.64 -34.76
N VAL A 17 5.90 -25.79 -34.30
CA VAL A 17 5.19 -25.88 -33.02
C VAL A 17 6.09 -25.46 -31.85
N VAL A 18 7.33 -25.94 -31.81
CA VAL A 18 8.28 -25.55 -30.75
C VAL A 18 8.55 -24.05 -30.78
N LEU A 19 8.73 -23.45 -31.97
CA LEU A 19 8.94 -22.02 -32.10
C LEU A 19 7.74 -21.20 -31.61
N ILE A 20 6.52 -21.64 -31.91
CA ILE A 20 5.28 -20.99 -31.42
C ILE A 20 5.19 -21.07 -29.90
N VAL A 21 5.43 -22.25 -29.31
CA VAL A 21 5.41 -22.42 -27.85
C VAL A 21 6.45 -21.53 -27.16
N LEU A 22 7.65 -21.41 -27.75
CA LEU A 22 8.70 -20.54 -27.23
C LEU A 22 8.31 -19.06 -27.34
N SER A 23 7.69 -18.63 -28.43
CA SER A 23 7.22 -17.25 -28.56
C SER A 23 6.11 -16.94 -27.56
N ASP A 24 5.17 -17.86 -27.35
CA ASP A 24 4.07 -17.68 -26.41
C ASP A 24 4.57 -17.62 -24.97
N ALA A 25 5.59 -18.42 -24.62
CA ALA A 25 6.21 -18.38 -23.30
C ALA A 25 6.89 -17.02 -23.03
N VAL A 26 7.62 -16.48 -24.01
CA VAL A 26 8.27 -15.16 -23.90
C VAL A 26 7.23 -14.05 -23.76
N LEU A 27 6.17 -14.10 -24.59
CA LEU A 27 5.07 -13.15 -24.52
C LEU A 27 4.36 -13.22 -23.16
N GLY A 28 4.06 -14.43 -22.68
CA GLY A 28 3.42 -14.64 -21.38
C GLY A 28 4.23 -14.05 -20.23
N VAL A 29 5.54 -14.29 -20.19
CA VAL A 29 6.42 -13.71 -19.16
C VAL A 29 6.48 -12.19 -19.27
N SER A 30 6.54 -11.63 -20.48
CA SER A 30 6.56 -10.18 -20.70
C SER A 30 5.26 -9.51 -20.21
N ILE A 31 4.12 -10.09 -20.58
CA ILE A 31 2.79 -9.62 -20.16
C ILE A 31 2.68 -9.68 -18.64
N TYR A 32 3.05 -10.82 -18.03
CA TYR A 32 2.98 -10.98 -16.57
C TYR A 32 3.80 -9.92 -15.82
N ARG A 33 5.03 -9.64 -16.28
CA ARG A 33 5.90 -8.62 -15.68
C ARG A 33 5.32 -7.22 -15.82
N ASN A 34 4.80 -6.88 -17.00
CA ASN A 34 4.18 -5.57 -17.24
C ASN A 34 2.90 -5.41 -16.41
N MET A 35 2.04 -6.43 -16.37
CA MET A 35 0.81 -6.40 -15.58
C MET A 35 1.09 -6.18 -14.10
N ASN A 36 2.04 -6.91 -13.51
CA ASN A 36 2.40 -6.73 -12.11
C ASN A 36 2.92 -5.31 -11.84
N LYS A 37 3.78 -4.78 -12.72
CA LYS A 37 4.33 -3.43 -12.56
C LYS A 37 3.25 -2.35 -12.64
N GLU A 38 2.37 -2.45 -13.63
CA GLU A 38 1.27 -1.49 -13.82
C GLU A 38 0.26 -1.56 -12.67
N MET A 39 -0.10 -2.77 -12.24
CA MET A 39 -1.03 -2.98 -11.12
C MET A 39 -0.47 -2.40 -9.82
N LEU A 40 0.80 -2.65 -9.50
CA LEU A 40 1.47 -2.05 -8.35
C LEU A 40 1.53 -0.52 -8.45
N GLY A 41 1.81 0.02 -9.64
CA GLY A 41 1.80 1.46 -9.88
C GLY A 41 0.43 2.09 -9.66
N GLN A 42 -0.65 1.42 -10.10
CA GLN A 42 -2.02 1.88 -9.90
C GLN A 42 -2.43 1.85 -8.43
N LEU A 43 -2.12 0.77 -7.71
CA LEU A 43 -2.37 0.67 -6.26
C LEU A 43 -1.66 1.79 -5.50
N LYS A 44 -0.38 2.04 -5.82
CA LYS A 44 0.40 3.16 -5.26
C LYS A 44 -0.30 4.49 -5.47
N LYS A 45 -0.69 4.78 -6.72
CA LYS A 45 -1.34 6.03 -7.06
C LYS A 45 -2.69 6.20 -6.36
N GLN A 46 -3.47 5.12 -6.26
CA GLN A 46 -4.78 5.15 -5.63
C GLN A 46 -4.66 5.40 -4.12
N ALA A 47 -3.83 4.64 -3.41
CA ALA A 47 -3.71 4.81 -1.97
C ALA A 47 -2.99 6.12 -1.60
N THR A 48 -2.07 6.63 -2.43
CA THR A 48 -1.53 7.99 -2.28
C THR A 48 -2.63 9.05 -2.39
N SER A 49 -3.46 8.96 -3.44
CA SER A 49 -4.57 9.89 -3.62
C SER A 49 -5.56 9.82 -2.46
N LEU A 50 -5.80 8.63 -1.91
CA LEU A 50 -6.72 8.44 -0.81
C LEU A 50 -6.16 9.00 0.51
N ALA A 51 -4.87 8.78 0.77
CA ALA A 51 -4.16 9.37 1.90
C ALA A 51 -4.19 10.91 1.82
N GLU A 52 -3.95 11.49 0.65
CA GLU A 52 -4.03 12.94 0.43
C GLU A 52 -5.45 13.48 0.67
N CYS A 53 -6.49 12.78 0.20
CA CYS A 53 -7.87 13.14 0.48
C CYS A 53 -8.21 13.04 1.97
N ALA A 54 -7.73 12.00 2.66
CA ALA A 54 -7.92 11.82 4.09
C ALA A 54 -7.25 12.97 4.87
N ALA A 55 -5.98 13.27 4.58
CA ALA A 55 -5.26 14.36 5.23
C ALA A 55 -5.93 15.73 5.00
N GLN A 56 -6.44 16.00 3.79
CA GLN A 56 -7.17 17.24 3.51
C GLN A 56 -8.55 17.32 4.18
N SER A 57 -9.16 16.17 4.47
CA SER A 57 -10.46 16.12 5.14
C SER A 57 -10.35 16.33 6.66
N VAL A 58 -9.20 16.01 7.24
CA VAL A 58 -8.95 16.17 8.67
C VAL A 58 -8.81 17.64 9.03
N ASP A 59 -9.54 18.06 10.05
CA ASP A 59 -9.44 19.40 10.63
C ASP A 59 -8.10 19.56 11.38
N GLY A 60 -7.15 20.24 10.76
CA GLY A 60 -5.80 20.44 11.30
C GLY A 60 -5.77 21.18 12.64
N GLU A 61 -6.72 22.09 12.92
CA GLU A 61 -6.78 22.78 14.21
C GLU A 61 -7.26 21.83 15.31
N ALA A 62 -8.27 21.00 15.01
CA ALA A 62 -8.71 19.94 15.91
C ALA A 62 -7.60 18.91 16.16
N PHE A 63 -6.83 18.58 15.11
CA PHE A 63 -5.70 17.65 15.20
C PHE A 63 -4.58 18.17 16.10
N GLU A 64 -4.21 19.46 15.98
CA GLU A 64 -3.22 20.07 16.87
C GLU A 64 -3.73 20.22 18.31
N ALA A 65 -5.03 20.43 18.52
CA ALA A 65 -5.62 20.49 19.86
C ALA A 65 -5.41 19.18 20.65
N LEU A 66 -5.33 18.03 19.96
CA LEU A 66 -5.02 16.72 20.56
C LEU A 66 -3.63 16.62 21.18
N ARG A 67 -2.72 17.59 21.00
CA ARG A 67 -1.48 17.62 21.80
C ARG A 67 -1.76 17.85 23.29
N THR A 68 -2.85 18.55 23.59
CA THR A 68 -3.24 18.90 24.97
C THR A 68 -4.50 18.19 25.45
N LYS A 69 -5.30 17.68 24.51
CA LYS A 69 -6.53 16.93 24.75
C LYS A 69 -6.27 15.43 24.60
N GLY A 70 -7.02 14.61 25.33
CA GLY A 70 -6.90 13.15 25.27
C GLY A 70 -7.87 12.49 24.27
N ALA A 71 -7.80 11.16 24.20
CA ALA A 71 -8.65 10.33 23.34
C ALA A 71 -10.16 10.41 23.67
N GLU A 72 -10.54 10.93 24.85
CA GLU A 72 -11.95 11.15 25.23
C GLU A 72 -12.54 12.47 24.69
N SER A 73 -11.76 13.25 23.95
CA SER A 73 -12.20 14.57 23.45
C SER A 73 -13.10 14.48 22.21
N GLU A 74 -13.94 15.50 22.01
CA GLU A 74 -14.76 15.61 20.80
C GLU A 74 -13.89 15.72 19.54
N GLU A 75 -12.72 16.37 19.64
CA GLU A 75 -11.75 16.47 18.56
C GLU A 75 -11.24 15.09 18.12
N PHE A 76 -10.92 14.21 19.08
CA PHE A 76 -10.47 12.85 18.78
C PHE A 76 -11.57 12.08 18.06
N SER A 77 -12.80 12.13 18.57
CA SER A 77 -13.93 11.43 17.94
C SER A 77 -14.20 11.92 16.52
N LYS A 78 -14.05 13.23 16.26
CA LYS A 78 -14.19 13.80 14.92
C LYS A 78 -13.16 13.21 13.95
N ILE A 79 -11.88 13.25 14.33
CA ILE A 79 -10.78 12.73 13.51
C ILE A 79 -10.91 11.22 13.30
N TYR A 80 -11.24 10.48 14.35
CA TYR A 80 -11.48 9.04 14.29
C TYR A 80 -12.58 8.70 13.27
N ASN A 81 -13.73 9.40 13.34
CA ASN A 81 -14.85 9.17 12.43
C ASN A 81 -14.51 9.55 10.99
N GLU A 82 -13.74 10.63 10.78
CA GLU A 82 -13.26 11.01 9.45
C GLU A 82 -12.39 9.90 8.86
N LEU A 83 -11.42 9.36 9.60
CA LEU A 83 -10.59 8.23 9.16
C LEU A 83 -11.40 6.95 8.96
N ALA A 84 -12.37 6.66 9.82
CA ALA A 84 -13.23 5.48 9.71
C ALA A 84 -14.04 5.45 8.40
N VAL A 85 -14.46 6.61 7.89
CA VAL A 85 -15.11 6.71 6.57
C VAL A 85 -14.17 6.27 5.44
N PHE A 86 -12.88 6.61 5.53
CA PHE A 86 -11.89 6.15 4.56
C PHE A 86 -11.57 4.66 4.69
N LEU A 87 -11.59 4.12 5.91
CA LEU A 87 -11.43 2.68 6.14
C LEU A 87 -12.62 1.90 5.52
N GLU A 88 -13.85 2.30 5.83
CA GLU A 88 -15.06 1.58 5.42
C GLU A 88 -15.35 1.70 3.91
N HIS A 89 -15.07 2.87 3.31
CA HIS A 89 -15.47 3.16 1.93
C HIS A 89 -14.31 3.34 0.95
N GLY A 90 -13.08 3.50 1.45
CA GLY A 90 -11.90 3.72 0.62
C GLY A 90 -11.26 2.44 0.07
N GLY A 91 -11.69 1.27 0.56
CA GLY A 91 -11.07 -0.02 0.21
C GLY A 91 -9.66 -0.18 0.76
N LEU A 92 -9.37 0.50 1.87
CA LEU A 92 -8.13 0.38 2.62
C LEU A 92 -8.23 -0.79 3.58
N GLU A 93 -7.11 -1.47 3.79
CA GLU A 93 -6.98 -2.47 4.85
C GLU A 93 -6.71 -1.78 6.20
N TYR A 94 -5.90 -0.72 6.17
CA TYR A 94 -5.55 0.08 7.34
C TYR A 94 -5.50 1.58 6.99
N VAL A 95 -5.84 2.43 7.96
CA VAL A 95 -5.64 3.88 7.89
C VAL A 95 -5.43 4.41 9.30
N TYR A 96 -4.39 5.19 9.54
CA TYR A 96 -4.13 5.77 10.85
C TYR A 96 -3.50 7.14 10.69
N SER A 97 -3.55 7.92 11.76
CA SER A 97 -2.90 9.23 11.83
C SER A 97 -1.74 9.20 12.83
N LEU A 98 -0.67 9.88 12.46
CA LEU A 98 0.55 9.98 13.27
C LEU A 98 0.86 11.44 13.57
N ARG A 99 1.55 11.68 14.68
CA ARG A 99 2.23 12.96 14.93
C ARG A 99 3.62 12.72 15.48
N LEU A 100 4.46 13.75 15.39
CA LEU A 100 5.74 13.76 16.09
C LEU A 100 5.59 14.26 17.52
N ARG A 101 6.18 13.50 18.45
CA ARG A 101 6.51 13.95 19.80
C ARG A 101 7.55 15.06 19.75
N ASP A 102 7.74 15.72 20.89
CA ASP A 102 8.73 16.79 21.04
C ASP A 102 10.18 16.29 20.91
N ASP A 103 10.43 15.00 21.13
CA ASP A 103 11.73 14.33 20.92
C ASP A 103 11.96 13.85 19.48
N GLY A 104 11.00 14.07 18.59
CA GLY A 104 11.06 13.70 17.18
C GLY A 104 10.64 12.27 16.86
N THR A 105 10.19 11.49 17.84
CA THR A 105 9.65 10.14 17.59
C THR A 105 8.18 10.21 17.15
N PRO A 106 7.74 9.38 16.19
CA PRO A 106 6.34 9.32 15.79
C PRO A 106 5.50 8.53 16.79
N GLU A 107 4.28 9.00 17.02
CA GLU A 107 3.27 8.34 17.84
C GLU A 107 1.93 8.27 17.09
N TYR A 108 1.14 7.23 17.39
CA TYR A 108 -0.23 7.11 16.91
C TYR A 108 -1.12 8.18 17.54
N VAL A 109 -1.97 8.80 16.72
CA VAL A 109 -2.96 9.79 17.17
C VAL A 109 -4.35 9.20 17.16
N ALA A 110 -4.78 8.63 16.04
CA ALA A 110 -6.08 7.97 15.90
C ALA A 110 -5.98 6.83 14.89
N ASP A 111 -6.58 5.70 15.25
CA ASP A 111 -6.64 4.47 14.48
C ASP A 111 -8.09 3.91 14.56
N PRO A 112 -8.86 3.94 13.45
CA PRO A 112 -10.22 3.46 13.39
C PRO A 112 -10.36 1.93 13.23
N ASP A 113 -9.27 1.16 13.31
CA ASP A 113 -9.34 -0.30 13.22
C ASP A 113 -10.25 -0.89 14.34
N PRO A 114 -11.28 -1.69 13.99
CA PRO A 114 -12.18 -2.27 14.98
C PRO A 114 -11.61 -3.49 15.73
N GLU A 115 -10.57 -4.13 15.20
CA GLU A 115 -9.99 -5.36 15.75
C GLU A 115 -8.71 -5.13 16.54
N ASP A 116 -7.78 -4.30 16.04
CA ASP A 116 -6.48 -4.04 16.68
C ASP A 116 -6.02 -2.58 16.55
N ALA A 117 -6.86 -1.63 16.97
CA ALA A 117 -6.49 -0.22 16.97
C ALA A 117 -5.34 0.11 17.95
N ALA A 118 -4.35 0.85 17.45
CA ALA A 118 -3.33 1.48 18.28
C ALA A 118 -3.95 2.55 19.20
N ALA A 119 -3.48 2.62 20.44
CA ALA A 119 -3.92 3.67 21.35
C ALA A 119 -3.24 5.01 21.01
N MET A 120 -3.92 6.11 21.32
CA MET A 120 -3.33 7.43 21.20
C MET A 120 -2.10 7.55 22.09
N GLY A 121 -0.96 7.84 21.46
CA GLY A 121 0.34 7.95 22.11
C GLY A 121 1.12 6.64 22.19
N ASP A 122 0.69 5.57 21.52
CA ASP A 122 1.54 4.41 21.29
C ASP A 122 2.67 4.75 20.32
N ASP A 123 3.83 4.13 20.54
CA ASP A 123 5.01 4.35 19.70
C ASP A 123 4.80 3.72 18.31
N PHE A 124 5.20 4.44 17.27
CA PHE A 124 5.25 3.92 15.91
C PHE A 124 6.69 3.51 15.57
N ASP A 125 6.88 2.26 15.17
CA ASP A 125 8.20 1.77 14.72
C ASP A 125 8.55 2.41 13.36
N GLU A 126 9.45 3.40 13.37
CA GLU A 126 9.88 4.13 12.17
C GLU A 126 10.41 3.20 11.06
N GLU A 127 9.62 3.00 10.00
CA GLU A 127 10.17 2.50 8.75
C GLU A 127 11.02 3.60 8.06
N PRO A 128 12.18 3.25 7.45
CA PRO A 128 13.05 4.21 6.79
C PRO A 128 12.35 5.10 5.74
N ALA A 129 11.31 4.57 5.07
CA ALA A 129 10.51 5.33 4.11
C ALA A 129 9.71 6.46 4.79
N MET A 130 9.25 6.27 6.03
CA MET A 130 8.37 7.22 6.70
C MET A 130 9.06 8.48 7.23
N ARG A 131 10.39 8.47 7.40
CA ARG A 131 11.13 9.70 7.76
C ARG A 131 10.97 10.82 6.75
N GLU A 132 10.79 10.48 5.46
CA GLU A 132 10.57 11.49 4.41
C GLU A 132 9.14 12.06 4.44
N ALA A 133 8.17 11.30 4.95
CA ALA A 133 6.78 11.76 5.03
C ALA A 133 6.57 12.80 6.12
N VAL A 134 7.31 12.64 7.21
CA VAL A 134 7.41 13.61 8.31
C VAL A 134 7.91 14.98 7.83
N GLU A 135 8.69 15.03 6.74
CA GLU A 135 9.16 16.27 6.10
C GLU A 135 8.13 16.91 5.15
N GLY A 136 6.88 16.40 5.11
CA GLY A 136 5.81 16.94 4.28
C GLY A 136 5.85 16.43 2.84
N LYS A 137 6.29 15.20 2.60
CA LYS A 137 6.22 14.53 1.29
C LYS A 137 5.23 13.37 1.35
N THR A 138 4.44 13.18 0.29
CA THR A 138 3.66 11.95 0.17
C THR A 138 4.62 10.80 -0.08
N VAL A 139 4.78 9.90 0.88
CA VAL A 139 5.58 8.68 0.76
C VAL A 139 4.64 7.50 0.65
N ALA A 140 4.64 6.85 -0.50
CA ALA A 140 4.17 5.47 -0.60
C ALA A 140 5.37 4.53 -0.44
N GLY A 141 5.22 3.49 0.37
CA GLY A 141 6.16 2.40 0.52
C GLY A 141 6.65 1.92 -0.85
N SER A 142 7.94 1.66 -0.96
CA SER A 142 8.55 1.24 -2.24
C SER A 142 8.17 -0.21 -2.59
N GLU A 143 7.83 -1.03 -1.61
CA GLU A 143 7.54 -2.46 -1.77
C GLU A 143 6.36 -2.86 -0.87
N ILE A 144 5.65 -3.92 -1.27
CA ILE A 144 4.63 -4.56 -0.40
C ILE A 144 5.40 -5.19 0.77
N THR A 145 5.21 -4.64 1.96
CA THR A 145 5.73 -5.20 3.21
C THR A 145 4.83 -6.34 3.64
N THR A 146 5.38 -7.33 4.33
CA THR A 146 4.58 -8.43 4.88
C THR A 146 4.92 -8.59 6.34
N ASP A 147 3.92 -8.43 7.19
CA ASP A 147 4.04 -8.57 8.63
C ASP A 147 3.06 -9.63 9.17
N LYS A 148 2.79 -9.59 10.47
CA LYS A 148 1.85 -10.50 11.15
C LYS A 148 0.40 -10.34 10.69
N TRP A 149 0.06 -9.27 9.98
CA TRP A 149 -1.28 -8.89 9.57
C TRP A 149 -1.55 -9.13 8.09
N GLY A 150 -0.51 -9.13 7.25
CA GLY A 150 -0.65 -9.47 5.85
C GLY A 150 0.37 -8.77 4.98
N SER A 151 0.17 -8.85 3.67
CA SER A 151 0.98 -8.14 2.68
C SER A 151 0.35 -6.76 2.41
N HIS A 152 0.87 -5.73 3.05
CA HIS A 152 0.33 -4.37 3.00
C HIS A 152 1.33 -3.38 2.37
N LEU A 153 0.87 -2.15 2.13
CA LEU A 153 1.68 -1.11 1.51
C LEU A 153 1.41 0.21 2.23
N ASP A 154 2.38 0.65 3.03
CA ASP A 154 2.24 1.86 3.83
C ASP A 154 2.25 3.10 2.96
N MET A 155 1.33 4.03 3.20
CA MET A 155 1.32 5.33 2.51
C MET A 155 1.03 6.46 3.49
N LEU A 156 1.86 7.49 3.41
CA LEU A 156 1.75 8.71 4.19
C LEU A 156 1.67 9.90 3.24
N PRO A 157 0.67 10.79 3.36
CA PRO A 157 0.53 11.95 2.50
C PRO A 157 1.47 13.10 2.90
N SER A 158 1.78 14.00 1.97
CA SER A 158 2.42 15.28 2.28
C SER A 158 1.47 16.17 3.07
N ARG A 159 2.00 16.83 4.11
CA ARG A 159 1.31 17.92 4.82
C ARG A 159 0.89 19.06 3.89
#